data_AF-A0ABD0JWD1-F1
#
_entry.id   AF-A0ABD0JWD1-F1
#
_cell.length_a   1.000
_cell.length_b   1.000
_cell.length_c   1.000
_cell.angle_alpha   90.00
_cell.angle_beta   90.00
_cell.angle_gamma   90.00
#
_symmetry.space_group_name_H-M   'P 1'
#
loop_
_entity.id
_entity.type
_entity.pdbx_description
1 polymer ?
#
loop_
_entity_poly.entity_id
_entity_poly.type
_entity_poly.pdbx_seq_one_letter_code
_entity_poly.pdbx_strand_id
1 'polypeptide(L)'
;MRISTRRFFRPRLTTFVLLAAAVVLFVSIQGPLETLVSQRNMWLKLEQALRPEVSLKCLDPEWKGSVQDTLCMKRFDFLPNYKNPCWIDWTGQLQRLRCLPYFHLLGVDKSGTTDLHSRIAQHPHILYNNGGIGKETYFWCWLKYGQWMTRASTPKTFFNYLRAFDKPTAHIANTTDSRGFHYLITGDGTPMDFWDFRAWPLIPQNKGLKELYSDYVFLGYGLSPEKFRIDVPRALDMMEKCLKINTTRQCVFSNDTYVNLPMRLHIGMYSVFMKEWLAVFPRDRFYILRTEDYQANMKEHLRRIYKFLDVEPLSDKSLDEIVNKTRRHVTQRKVNLTDMYPDTRELLTKFYSPYNRELAKILEDPGYLWTS
;
A
#
# COMPACT_ATOMS: atom_id res chain seq x y z
N MET A 1 -52.16 -17.07 -20.93
CA MET A 1 -52.70 -15.80 -20.41
C MET A 1 -52.61 -15.83 -18.89
N ARG A 2 -51.91 -14.85 -18.29
CA ARG A 2 -51.92 -14.39 -16.87
C ARG A 2 -51.71 -15.43 -15.75
N ILE A 3 -50.52 -15.47 -15.13
CA ILE A 3 -50.06 -14.71 -13.92
C ILE A 3 -50.76 -15.16 -12.62
N SER A 4 -50.00 -15.78 -11.71
CA SER A 4 -49.87 -15.26 -10.33
C SER A 4 -48.67 -15.89 -9.61
N THR A 5 -47.70 -15.03 -9.35
CA THR A 5 -46.43 -15.24 -8.66
C THR A 5 -46.56 -15.00 -7.16
N ARG A 6 -46.07 -15.92 -6.32
CA ARG A 6 -45.48 -15.58 -5.01
C ARG A 6 -44.28 -16.48 -4.73
N ARG A 7 -43.13 -16.14 -5.31
CA ARG A 7 -41.83 -16.52 -4.75
C ARG A 7 -41.39 -15.37 -3.85
N PHE A 8 -41.25 -15.65 -2.56
CA PHE A 8 -40.59 -14.77 -1.61
C PHE A 8 -39.18 -14.44 -2.13
N PHE A 9 -39.00 -13.21 -2.61
CA PHE A 9 -37.69 -12.61 -2.78
C PHE A 9 -37.11 -12.40 -1.37
N ARG A 10 -36.19 -13.26 -0.94
CA ARG A 10 -35.25 -12.91 0.13
C ARG A 10 -34.16 -12.06 -0.51
N PRO A 11 -33.96 -10.80 -0.10
CA PRO A 11 -32.73 -10.09 -0.45
C PRO A 11 -31.59 -10.83 0.25
N ARG A 12 -30.58 -11.27 -0.51
CA ARG A 12 -29.29 -11.67 0.06
C ARG A 12 -28.62 -10.39 0.58
N LEU A 13 -28.87 -10.06 1.85
CA LEU A 13 -28.02 -9.17 2.63
C LEU A 13 -26.70 -9.91 2.87
N THR A 14 -25.73 -9.66 2.00
CA THR A 14 -24.32 -9.99 2.22
C THR A 14 -23.54 -8.68 2.12
N THR A 15 -23.69 -7.82 3.13
CA THR A 15 -22.80 -6.69 3.32
C THR A 15 -21.86 -7.07 4.45
N PHE A 16 -20.65 -7.50 4.08
CA PHE A 16 -19.58 -7.71 5.03
C PHE A 16 -19.32 -6.39 5.75
N VAL A 17 -19.41 -6.39 7.07
CA VAL A 17 -19.01 -5.28 7.93
C VAL A 17 -17.50 -5.03 7.75
N LEU A 18 -17.16 -4.13 6.83
CA LEU A 18 -15.91 -3.39 6.84
C LEU A 18 -16.20 -2.12 7.63
N LEU A 19 -15.41 -1.89 8.68
CA LEU A 19 -15.07 -0.51 8.98
C LEU A 19 -14.42 0.02 7.70
N ALA A 20 -15.10 0.97 7.04
CA ALA A 20 -14.54 1.96 6.13
C ALA A 20 -13.19 1.56 5.54
N ALA A 21 -13.20 0.88 4.38
CA ALA A 21 -11.96 0.41 3.78
C ALA A 21 -11.57 1.30 2.58
N ALA A 22 -10.36 1.84 2.59
CA ALA A 22 -9.79 2.55 1.45
C ALA A 22 -8.74 1.70 0.75
N VAL A 23 -8.69 1.82 -0.57
CA VAL A 23 -7.59 1.32 -1.39
C VAL A 23 -6.81 2.51 -1.94
N VAL A 24 -5.48 2.44 -1.83
CA VAL A 24 -4.55 3.47 -2.29
C VAL A 24 -3.68 2.89 -3.39
N LEU A 25 -3.88 3.40 -4.61
CA LEU A 25 -3.00 3.18 -5.75
C LEU A 25 -2.12 4.42 -5.92
N PHE A 26 -0.86 4.17 -6.25
CA PHE A 26 0.16 5.19 -6.42
C PHE A 26 0.96 4.92 -7.69
N VAL A 27 1.28 5.93 -8.50
CA VAL A 27 2.19 5.79 -9.64
C VAL A 27 3.53 6.42 -9.29
N SER A 28 4.60 5.65 -9.44
CA SER A 28 5.96 6.15 -9.26
C SER A 28 6.30 7.07 -10.43
N ILE A 29 6.66 8.32 -10.16
CA ILE A 29 6.87 9.32 -11.21
C ILE A 29 8.09 8.97 -12.08
N GLN A 30 7.86 8.78 -13.37
CA GLN A 30 8.74 9.25 -14.44
C GLN A 30 7.95 10.25 -15.29
N GLY A 31 8.05 11.53 -14.94
CA GLY A 31 7.85 12.60 -15.91
C GLY A 31 9.21 12.96 -16.53
N PRO A 32 9.26 13.77 -17.60
CA PRO A 32 10.51 14.30 -18.13
C PRO A 32 11.34 14.89 -16.99
N LEU A 33 12.63 14.56 -16.94
CA LEU A 33 13.55 14.94 -15.86
C LEU A 33 13.45 16.42 -15.47
N GLU A 34 13.06 17.28 -16.42
CA GLU A 34 12.93 18.73 -16.28
C GLU A 34 11.81 19.19 -15.33
N THR A 35 10.65 18.52 -15.29
CA THR A 35 9.56 18.88 -14.36
C THR A 35 9.81 18.34 -12.95
N LEU A 36 10.49 17.19 -12.84
CA LEU A 36 10.94 16.62 -11.58
C LEU A 36 12.02 17.47 -10.91
N VAL A 37 12.93 18.08 -11.67
CA VAL A 37 13.94 19.01 -11.13
C VAL A 37 13.28 20.27 -10.57
N SER A 38 12.28 20.83 -11.24
CA SER A 38 11.55 22.02 -10.76
C SER A 38 10.78 21.78 -9.46
N GLN A 39 9.98 20.70 -9.38
CA GLN A 39 9.25 20.35 -8.16
C GLN A 39 10.18 19.89 -7.04
N ARG A 40 11.24 19.12 -7.35
CA ARG A 40 12.26 18.73 -6.38
C ARG A 40 13.00 19.95 -5.82
N ASN A 41 13.27 20.97 -6.64
CA ASN A 41 13.87 22.22 -6.18
C ASN A 41 12.91 23.04 -5.30
N MET A 42 11.61 23.03 -5.58
CA MET A 42 10.61 23.71 -4.75
C MET A 42 10.41 23.00 -3.39
N TRP A 43 10.38 21.67 -3.39
CA TRP A 43 10.29 20.85 -2.18
C TRP A 43 11.60 20.85 -1.37
N LEU A 44 12.78 20.83 -2.03
CA LEU A 44 14.07 21.06 -1.37
C LEU A 44 14.13 22.46 -0.76
N LYS A 45 13.59 23.49 -1.41
CA LYS A 45 13.49 24.85 -0.85
C LYS A 45 12.55 24.91 0.36
N LEU A 46 11.44 24.18 0.36
CA LEU A 46 10.51 24.08 1.49
C LEU A 46 11.10 23.26 2.66
N GLU A 47 11.83 22.17 2.39
CA GLU A 47 12.59 21.43 3.40
C GLU A 47 13.75 22.24 3.97
N GLN A 48 14.49 22.98 3.13
CA GLN A 48 15.56 23.90 3.56
C GLN A 48 15.02 25.07 4.41
N ALA A 49 13.79 25.51 4.16
CA ALA A 49 13.15 26.57 4.94
C ALA A 49 12.62 26.08 6.30
N LEU A 50 12.38 24.77 6.47
CA LEU A 50 11.71 24.19 7.65
C LEU A 50 12.60 23.27 8.50
N ARG A 51 13.82 22.93 8.06
CA ARG A 51 14.80 22.16 8.84
C ARG A 51 16.20 22.78 8.67
N PRO A 52 17.00 22.96 9.74
CA PRO A 52 18.40 23.35 9.59
C PRO A 52 19.09 22.29 8.73
N GLU A 53 19.88 22.72 7.75
CA GLU A 53 20.51 21.91 6.70
C GLU A 53 20.92 20.50 7.14
N VAL A 54 20.04 19.51 6.97
CA VAL A 54 20.43 18.11 7.09
C VAL A 54 21.02 17.72 5.73
N SER A 55 22.30 18.01 5.52
CA SER A 55 23.05 17.38 4.43
C SER A 55 22.82 15.86 4.55
N LEU A 56 22.31 15.20 3.51
CA LEU A 56 22.14 13.75 3.52
C LEU A 56 23.52 13.11 3.67
N LYS A 57 23.90 12.71 4.89
CA LYS A 57 25.19 12.08 5.16
C LYS A 57 25.09 10.60 4.82
N CYS A 58 25.71 10.22 3.71
CA CYS A 58 25.88 8.82 3.35
C CYS A 58 26.88 8.17 4.29
N LEU A 59 26.41 7.20 5.06
CA LEU A 59 27.26 6.39 5.93
C LEU A 59 27.80 5.21 5.10
N ASP A 60 29.11 4.96 5.27
CA ASP A 60 29.97 3.96 4.60
C ASP A 60 29.29 2.91 3.67
N PRO A 61 29.65 2.84 2.37
CA PRO A 61 29.04 1.95 1.38
C PRO A 61 29.33 0.45 1.58
N GLU A 62 30.25 0.05 2.47
CA GLU A 62 30.47 -1.37 2.76
C GLU A 62 29.31 -1.98 3.56
N TRP A 63 28.42 -2.68 2.85
CA TRP A 63 27.35 -3.45 3.47
C TRP A 63 27.90 -4.63 4.28
N LYS A 64 27.98 -4.46 5.60
CA LYS A 64 28.40 -5.52 6.56
C LYS A 64 27.21 -6.30 7.14
N GLY A 65 26.23 -6.66 6.31
CA GLY A 65 25.05 -7.41 6.75
C GLY A 65 23.93 -6.59 7.42
N SER A 66 24.08 -5.26 7.51
CA SER A 66 23.12 -4.33 8.13
C SER A 66 22.03 -3.86 7.15
N VAL A 67 21.21 -2.88 7.53
CA VAL A 67 20.24 -2.27 6.59
C VAL A 67 20.99 -1.50 5.51
N GLN A 68 20.73 -1.81 4.23
CA GLN A 68 21.36 -1.11 3.11
C GLN A 68 20.85 0.32 3.00
N ASP A 69 21.78 1.27 2.85
CA ASP A 69 21.45 2.67 2.58
C ASP A 69 20.99 2.86 1.12
N THR A 70 19.69 2.67 0.88
CA THR A 70 19.11 2.85 -0.45
C THR A 70 19.14 4.30 -0.94
N LEU A 71 19.26 5.28 -0.05
CA LEU A 71 19.30 6.70 -0.43
C LEU A 71 20.67 7.12 -0.98
N CYS A 72 21.71 6.37 -0.60
CA CYS A 72 23.10 6.58 -1.04
C CYS A 72 23.53 5.68 -2.20
N MET A 73 22.61 4.89 -2.76
CA MET A 73 22.86 4.16 -3.99
C MET A 73 23.02 5.11 -5.18
N LYS A 74 23.94 4.77 -6.10
CA LYS A 74 24.05 5.46 -7.38
C LYS A 74 22.68 5.43 -8.06
N ARG A 75 22.24 6.59 -8.56
CA ARG A 75 21.00 6.70 -9.32
C ARG A 75 21.16 5.99 -10.66
N PHE A 76 20.09 5.37 -11.12
CA PHE A 76 20.06 4.66 -12.39
C PHE A 76 19.78 5.63 -13.53
N ASP A 77 20.48 5.47 -14.64
CA ASP A 77 20.24 6.21 -15.87
C ASP A 77 19.07 5.54 -16.60
N PHE A 78 17.86 6.05 -16.36
CA PHE A 78 16.66 5.44 -16.90
C PHE A 78 16.50 5.70 -18.39
N LEU A 79 16.07 4.66 -19.11
CA LEU A 79 15.75 4.69 -20.52
C LEU A 79 14.41 5.43 -20.74
N PRO A 80 14.33 6.35 -21.72
CA PRO A 80 13.17 7.23 -21.88
C PRO A 80 11.93 6.55 -22.47
N ASN A 81 12.10 5.43 -23.19
CA ASN A 81 11.03 4.80 -23.98
C ASN A 81 10.29 3.67 -23.25
N TYR A 82 10.54 3.50 -21.95
CA TYR A 82 9.86 2.52 -21.11
C TYR A 82 8.93 3.24 -20.14
N LYS A 83 7.70 2.73 -19.98
CA LYS A 83 6.80 3.23 -18.93
C LYS A 83 7.36 2.95 -17.55
N ASN A 84 7.79 1.71 -17.31
CA ASN A 84 8.53 1.37 -16.10
C ASN A 84 9.90 2.09 -16.07
N PRO A 85 10.40 2.48 -14.87
CA PRO A 85 11.76 2.99 -14.75
C PRO A 85 12.79 1.91 -15.01
N CYS A 86 13.20 1.80 -16.26
CA CYS A 86 14.10 0.76 -16.74
C CYS A 86 15.49 1.30 -17.05
N TRP A 87 16.52 0.49 -16.83
CA TRP A 87 17.91 0.79 -17.17
C TRP A 87 18.61 -0.49 -17.62
N ILE A 88 19.77 -0.31 -18.24
CA ILE A 88 20.64 -1.41 -18.60
C ILE A 88 21.61 -1.70 -17.45
N ASP A 89 21.56 -2.92 -16.93
CA ASP A 89 22.48 -3.42 -15.93
C ASP A 89 23.56 -4.28 -16.59
N TRP A 90 24.82 -3.90 -16.37
CA TRP A 90 25.99 -4.55 -16.93
C TRP A 90 26.66 -5.40 -15.86
N THR A 91 26.67 -6.71 -16.04
CA THR A 91 27.40 -7.63 -15.15
C THR A 91 28.52 -8.30 -15.95
N GLY A 92 29.71 -7.69 -15.96
CA GLY A 92 30.78 -8.05 -16.88
C GLY A 92 30.37 -7.73 -18.33
N GLN A 93 30.37 -8.73 -19.21
CA GLN A 93 29.90 -8.60 -20.60
C GLN A 93 28.39 -8.83 -20.76
N LEU A 94 27.69 -9.29 -19.72
CA LEU A 94 26.26 -9.58 -19.80
C LEU A 94 25.46 -8.28 -19.66
N GLN A 95 24.66 -7.96 -20.68
CA GLN A 95 23.69 -6.88 -20.66
C GLN A 95 22.31 -7.42 -20.30
N ARG A 96 21.62 -6.81 -19.33
CA ARG A 96 20.20 -7.10 -19.06
C ARG A 96 19.41 -5.83 -18.82
N LEU A 97 18.17 -5.81 -19.31
CA LEU A 97 17.20 -4.81 -18.92
C LEU A 97 16.78 -5.07 -17.45
N ARG A 98 16.76 -4.02 -16.65
CA ARG A 98 16.16 -4.03 -15.30
C ARG A 98 15.12 -2.94 -15.22
N CYS A 99 14.03 -3.19 -14.52
CA CYS A 99 12.97 -2.21 -14.33
C CYS A 99 12.51 -2.15 -12.88
N LEU A 100 12.21 -0.95 -12.40
CA LEU A 100 11.43 -0.73 -11.17
C LEU A 100 9.93 -0.87 -11.47
N PRO A 101 9.07 -1.07 -10.45
CA PRO A 101 7.64 -1.02 -10.65
C PRO A 101 7.20 0.37 -11.15
N TYR A 102 6.22 0.37 -12.03
CA TYR A 102 5.56 1.57 -12.55
C TYR A 102 4.58 2.15 -11.52
N PHE A 103 3.85 1.27 -10.84
CA PHE A 103 2.85 1.64 -9.84
C PHE A 103 3.01 0.81 -8.57
N HIS A 104 2.49 1.37 -7.47
CA HIS A 104 2.32 0.68 -6.21
C HIS A 104 0.83 0.58 -5.86
N LEU A 105 0.36 -0.60 -5.44
CA LEU A 105 -0.91 -0.76 -4.73
C LEU A 105 -0.58 -0.83 -3.23
N LEU A 106 -0.47 0.35 -2.62
CA LEU A 106 0.13 0.57 -1.31
C LEU A 106 -0.72 0.06 -0.15
N GLY A 107 -2.04 -0.05 -0.32
CA GLY A 107 -2.90 -0.32 0.82
C GLY A 107 -4.39 -0.21 0.55
N VAL A 108 -5.22 -0.32 1.59
CA VAL A 108 -4.81 -0.73 2.94
C VAL A 108 -5.08 -2.22 3.17
N ASP A 109 -4.42 -2.81 4.15
CA ASP A 109 -4.67 -4.19 4.52
C ASP A 109 -6.15 -4.50 4.71
N LYS A 110 -6.59 -5.66 4.20
CA LYS A 110 -7.98 -6.14 4.28
C LYS A 110 -9.03 -5.29 3.53
N SER A 111 -8.65 -4.26 2.77
CA SER A 111 -9.57 -3.50 1.93
C SER A 111 -9.93 -4.16 0.59
N GLY A 112 -9.33 -5.33 0.29
CA GLY A 112 -9.57 -6.06 -0.96
C GLY A 112 -8.50 -5.85 -2.03
N THR A 113 -7.34 -5.31 -1.68
CA THR A 113 -6.19 -5.08 -2.58
C THR A 113 -5.84 -6.31 -3.43
N THR A 114 -5.94 -7.52 -2.89
CA THR A 114 -5.66 -8.75 -3.65
C THR A 114 -6.67 -9.02 -4.75
N ASP A 115 -7.97 -8.82 -4.48
CA ASP A 115 -8.99 -8.97 -5.51
C ASP A 115 -8.81 -7.89 -6.58
N LEU A 116 -8.62 -6.64 -6.15
CA LEU A 116 -8.41 -5.51 -7.05
C LEU A 116 -7.19 -5.74 -7.95
N HIS A 117 -6.02 -6.08 -7.39
CA HIS A 117 -4.82 -6.35 -8.19
C HIS A 117 -5.07 -7.47 -9.20
N SER A 118 -5.74 -8.54 -8.80
CA SER A 118 -6.02 -9.66 -9.71
C SER A 118 -6.90 -9.26 -10.89
N ARG A 119 -7.78 -8.27 -10.72
CA ARG A 119 -8.65 -7.70 -11.77
C ARG A 119 -7.91 -6.70 -12.65
N ILE A 120 -7.11 -5.80 -12.05
CA ILE A 120 -6.24 -4.88 -12.78
C ILE A 120 -5.28 -5.66 -13.68
N ALA A 121 -4.66 -6.71 -13.18
CA ALA A 121 -3.72 -7.56 -13.92
C ALA A 121 -4.41 -8.52 -14.93
N GLN A 122 -5.71 -8.36 -15.19
CA GLN A 122 -6.35 -8.95 -16.38
C GLN A 122 -6.16 -8.07 -17.62
N HIS A 123 -5.73 -6.82 -17.44
CA HIS A 123 -5.36 -5.95 -18.55
C HIS A 123 -4.15 -6.53 -19.30
N PRO A 124 -4.16 -6.61 -20.64
CA PRO A 124 -3.09 -7.23 -21.42
C PRO A 124 -1.74 -6.53 -21.24
N HIS A 125 -1.75 -5.23 -20.91
CA HIS A 125 -0.55 -4.44 -20.63
C HIS A 125 -0.10 -4.46 -19.16
N ILE A 126 -0.70 -5.26 -18.27
CA ILE A 126 -0.31 -5.26 -16.84
C ILE A 126 0.18 -6.65 -16.45
N LEU A 127 1.45 -6.73 -16.08
CA LEU A 127 2.14 -7.95 -15.69
C LEU A 127 2.19 -8.13 -14.16
N TYR A 128 1.91 -9.35 -13.72
CA TYR A 128 2.24 -9.79 -12.36
C TYR A 128 3.76 -9.71 -12.13
N ASN A 129 4.15 -9.44 -10.89
CA ASN A 129 5.53 -9.55 -10.46
C ASN A 129 5.82 -10.94 -9.87
N ASN A 130 7.05 -11.20 -9.49
CA ASN A 130 7.52 -12.46 -8.91
C ASN A 130 7.37 -12.54 -7.39
N GLY A 131 6.73 -11.55 -6.76
CA GLY A 131 6.48 -11.50 -5.34
C GLY A 131 5.40 -12.48 -4.88
N GLY A 132 5.07 -12.40 -3.59
CA GLY A 132 3.97 -13.15 -2.99
C GLY A 132 2.68 -12.91 -3.77
N ILE A 133 1.95 -14.00 -4.07
CA ILE A 133 0.68 -13.99 -4.84
C ILE A 133 0.73 -13.20 -6.16
N GLY A 134 1.93 -13.02 -6.73
CA GLY A 134 2.17 -12.28 -7.97
C GLY A 134 2.13 -10.75 -7.85
N LYS A 135 2.19 -10.20 -6.62
CA LYS A 135 2.20 -8.74 -6.40
C LYS A 135 3.04 -8.26 -5.22
N GLU A 136 3.15 -8.98 -4.11
CA GLU A 136 3.68 -8.43 -2.86
C GLU A 136 5.19 -8.71 -2.71
N THR A 137 6.02 -7.66 -2.70
CA THR A 137 7.48 -7.81 -2.52
C THR A 137 7.90 -7.84 -1.06
N TYR A 138 7.13 -7.17 -0.19
CA TYR A 138 7.42 -6.95 1.24
C TYR A 138 8.75 -6.25 1.51
N PHE A 139 9.35 -5.63 0.48
CA PHE A 139 10.70 -5.09 0.60
C PHE A 139 10.74 -3.84 1.45
N TRP A 140 9.92 -2.84 1.11
CA TRP A 140 9.96 -1.52 1.73
C TRP A 140 9.46 -1.52 3.17
N CYS A 141 8.46 -2.35 3.49
CA CYS A 141 7.97 -2.49 4.86
C CYS A 141 8.88 -3.35 5.75
N TRP A 142 9.37 -4.51 5.26
CA TRP A 142 9.96 -5.54 6.13
C TRP A 142 11.33 -6.05 5.70
N LEU A 143 11.44 -6.62 4.49
CA LEU A 143 12.62 -7.41 4.12
C LEU A 143 13.89 -6.57 4.05
N LYS A 144 13.81 -5.29 3.64
CA LYS A 144 14.93 -4.34 3.67
C LYS A 144 15.58 -4.27 5.06
N TYR A 145 14.77 -4.39 6.10
CA TYR A 145 15.16 -4.19 7.49
C TYR A 145 15.44 -5.49 8.25
N GLY A 146 15.43 -6.63 7.56
CA GLY A 146 15.58 -7.93 8.21
C GLY A 146 14.36 -8.27 9.07
N GLN A 147 13.18 -7.91 8.59
CA GLN A 147 11.92 -8.25 9.24
C GLN A 147 11.08 -9.15 8.33
N TRP A 148 10.26 -9.99 8.94
CA TRP A 148 9.24 -10.77 8.25
C TRP A 148 8.00 -10.85 9.14
N MET A 149 7.00 -10.01 8.83
CA MET A 149 5.85 -9.78 9.71
C MET A 149 6.28 -9.32 11.11
N THR A 150 6.33 -10.26 12.06
CA THR A 150 6.77 -10.03 13.44
C THR A 150 8.13 -10.65 13.73
N ARG A 151 8.68 -11.48 12.84
CA ARG A 151 9.93 -12.22 13.05
C ARG A 151 11.13 -11.45 12.53
N ALA A 152 12.28 -11.66 13.18
CA ALA A 152 13.56 -11.30 12.62
C ALA A 152 13.86 -12.16 11.37
N SER A 153 14.54 -11.56 10.41
CA SER A 153 15.00 -12.13 9.16
C SER A 153 16.34 -11.49 8.78
N THR A 154 17.01 -12.01 7.76
CA THR A 154 18.21 -11.36 7.23
C THR A 154 17.81 -10.15 6.38
N PRO A 155 18.38 -8.95 6.63
CA PRO A 155 18.18 -7.79 5.77
C PRO A 155 18.43 -8.12 4.30
N LYS A 156 17.49 -7.74 3.45
CA LYS A 156 17.56 -7.91 2.01
C LYS A 156 18.03 -6.61 1.36
N THR A 157 18.88 -6.74 0.35
CA THR A 157 19.38 -5.60 -0.40
C THR A 157 18.38 -5.16 -1.45
N PHE A 158 18.54 -3.96 -1.99
CA PHE A 158 17.79 -3.48 -3.14
C PHE A 158 17.89 -4.43 -4.34
N PHE A 159 19.01 -5.13 -4.51
CA PHE A 159 19.09 -6.17 -5.53
C PHE A 159 18.06 -7.28 -5.33
N ASN A 160 17.78 -7.67 -4.09
CA ASN A 160 16.72 -8.64 -3.80
C ASN A 160 15.33 -8.10 -4.16
N TYR A 161 15.10 -6.79 -4.01
CA TYR A 161 13.87 -6.14 -4.47
C TYR A 161 13.72 -6.25 -5.99
N LEU A 162 14.78 -5.97 -6.75
CA LEU A 162 14.78 -6.04 -8.21
C LEU A 162 14.45 -7.44 -8.73
N ARG A 163 14.83 -8.50 -8.02
CA ARG A 163 14.48 -9.88 -8.39
C ARG A 163 12.98 -10.15 -8.42
N ALA A 164 12.18 -9.36 -7.70
CA ALA A 164 10.73 -9.43 -7.80
C ALA A 164 10.23 -9.05 -9.21
N PHE A 165 11.05 -8.38 -10.02
CA PHE A 165 10.66 -7.89 -11.35
C PHE A 165 11.45 -8.53 -12.49
N ASP A 166 12.30 -9.54 -12.22
CA ASP A 166 13.16 -10.15 -13.25
C ASP A 166 12.33 -10.80 -14.38
N LYS A 167 11.26 -11.55 -14.07
CA LYS A 167 10.42 -12.17 -15.12
C LYS A 167 9.62 -11.15 -15.92
N PRO A 168 8.86 -10.21 -15.32
CA PRO A 168 8.15 -9.22 -16.12
C PRO A 168 9.10 -8.34 -16.92
N THR A 169 10.29 -8.01 -16.39
CA THR A 169 11.29 -7.24 -17.14
C THR A 169 11.86 -8.01 -18.33
N ALA A 170 12.14 -9.31 -18.16
CA ALA A 170 12.57 -10.15 -19.27
C ALA A 170 11.49 -10.23 -20.37
N HIS A 171 10.21 -10.28 -19.97
CA HIS A 171 9.10 -10.24 -20.92
C HIS A 171 9.04 -8.90 -21.66
N ILE A 172 9.12 -7.78 -20.93
CA ILE A 172 9.21 -6.43 -21.52
C ILE A 172 10.38 -6.35 -22.52
N ALA A 173 11.57 -6.83 -22.15
CA ALA A 173 12.74 -6.80 -23.01
C ALA A 173 12.51 -7.59 -24.31
N ASN A 174 11.91 -8.79 -24.22
CA ASN A 174 11.67 -9.65 -25.37
C ASN A 174 10.58 -9.14 -26.31
N THR A 175 9.65 -8.31 -25.82
CA THR A 175 8.56 -7.74 -26.62
C THR A 175 8.80 -6.29 -27.03
N THR A 176 9.87 -5.66 -26.53
CA THR A 176 10.25 -4.28 -26.88
C THR A 176 10.45 -4.15 -28.39
N ASP A 177 9.86 -3.11 -28.98
CA ASP A 177 9.99 -2.86 -30.42
C ASP A 177 11.37 -2.32 -30.82
N SER A 178 11.61 -2.15 -32.12
CA SER A 178 12.88 -1.62 -32.65
C SER A 178 13.22 -0.19 -32.22
N ARG A 179 12.25 0.55 -31.65
CA ARG A 179 12.45 1.90 -31.09
C ARG A 179 12.79 1.87 -29.60
N GLY A 180 12.88 0.68 -29.01
CA GLY A 180 13.08 0.54 -27.57
C GLY A 180 11.83 0.83 -26.75
N PHE A 181 10.64 0.71 -27.35
CA PHE A 181 9.37 1.04 -26.70
C PHE A 181 8.50 -0.20 -26.40
N HIS A 182 7.77 -0.15 -25.28
CA HIS A 182 6.81 -1.19 -24.89
C HIS A 182 5.64 -0.65 -24.02
N TYR A 183 4.43 -1.18 -24.18
CA TYR A 183 3.22 -0.78 -23.41
C TYR A 183 3.04 -1.48 -22.05
N LEU A 184 3.59 -2.70 -21.89
CA LEU A 184 3.53 -3.47 -20.64
C LEU A 184 4.10 -2.71 -19.46
N ILE A 185 3.37 -2.77 -18.36
CA ILE A 185 3.79 -2.30 -17.05
C ILE A 185 3.72 -3.41 -16.01
N THR A 186 4.55 -3.31 -14.97
CA THR A 186 4.43 -4.12 -13.75
C THR A 186 4.50 -3.23 -12.52
N GLY A 187 3.92 -3.68 -11.40
CA GLY A 187 3.80 -2.89 -10.17
C GLY A 187 4.15 -3.68 -8.92
N ASP A 188 4.27 -2.97 -7.80
CA ASP A 188 4.41 -3.54 -6.47
C ASP A 188 3.09 -3.43 -5.72
N GLY A 189 2.54 -4.55 -5.29
CA GLY A 189 1.24 -4.59 -4.65
C GLY A 189 1.28 -4.81 -3.15
N THR A 190 2.34 -4.44 -2.42
CA THR A 190 2.44 -4.66 -0.96
C THR A 190 1.59 -3.68 -0.14
N PRO A 191 0.46 -4.12 0.48
CA PRO A 191 -0.44 -3.23 1.21
C PRO A 191 0.10 -2.68 2.54
N MET A 192 1.24 -3.24 2.99
CA MET A 192 1.89 -2.90 4.26
C MET A 192 2.75 -1.65 4.10
N ASP A 193 3.21 -1.39 2.87
CA ASP A 193 4.04 -0.22 2.58
C ASP A 193 3.29 1.07 2.95
N PHE A 194 1.95 1.09 2.87
CA PHE A 194 1.16 2.25 3.29
C PHE A 194 1.31 2.61 4.78
N TRP A 195 1.48 1.64 5.68
CA TRP A 195 1.28 1.87 7.12
C TRP A 195 2.38 1.31 8.04
N ASP A 196 3.20 0.36 7.61
CA ASP A 196 4.20 -0.29 8.48
C ASP A 196 5.58 0.37 8.37
N PHE A 197 5.81 1.39 9.20
CA PHE A 197 7.05 2.15 9.26
C PHE A 197 7.88 1.85 10.52
N ARG A 198 7.66 0.71 11.19
CA ARG A 198 8.34 0.38 12.46
C ARG A 198 9.86 0.34 12.37
N ALA A 199 10.37 0.05 11.19
CA ALA A 199 11.80 0.02 10.91
C ALA A 199 12.37 1.38 10.49
N TRP A 200 11.58 2.46 10.54
CA TRP A 200 12.03 3.83 10.25
C TRP A 200 13.31 4.23 11.02
N PRO A 201 13.51 3.87 12.31
CA PRO A 201 14.77 4.14 13.01
C PRO A 201 15.99 3.40 12.43
N LEU A 202 15.77 2.31 11.68
CA LEU A 202 16.84 1.52 11.06
C LEU A 202 17.32 2.12 9.73
N ILE A 203 16.67 3.17 9.22
CA ILE A 203 17.16 3.94 8.08
C ILE A 203 18.45 4.65 8.51
N PRO A 204 19.57 4.51 7.77
CA PRO A 204 20.86 5.10 8.17
C PRO A 204 20.82 6.60 8.48
N GLN A 205 19.98 7.35 7.75
CA GLN A 205 19.76 8.78 7.94
C GLN A 205 19.01 9.13 9.23
N ASN A 206 18.32 8.15 9.83
CA ASN A 206 17.60 8.28 11.10
C ASN A 206 18.42 7.72 12.28
N LYS A 207 19.67 7.28 12.04
CA LYS A 207 20.57 6.73 13.05
C LYS A 207 20.84 7.77 14.14
N GLY A 208 20.44 7.45 15.38
CA GLY A 208 20.55 8.35 16.54
C GLY A 208 19.21 8.90 17.03
N LEU A 209 18.13 8.67 16.29
CA LEU A 209 16.76 8.87 16.77
C LEU A 209 16.33 7.58 17.48
N LYS A 210 16.12 7.65 18.79
CA LYS A 210 15.79 6.48 19.63
C LYS A 210 14.29 6.19 19.55
N GLU A 211 13.91 4.95 19.23
CA GLU A 211 12.99 4.08 20.00
C GLU A 211 13.28 2.59 19.65
N LEU A 212 13.27 1.69 20.65
CA LEU A 212 14.02 0.41 20.72
C LEU A 212 13.18 -0.89 20.61
N TYR A 213 13.87 -2.03 20.50
CA TYR A 213 13.46 -3.33 19.93
C TYR A 213 13.29 -4.50 20.93
N SER A 214 12.41 -5.44 20.51
CA SER A 214 12.15 -6.84 20.88
C SER A 214 11.55 -7.24 22.23
N ASP A 215 10.26 -7.63 22.18
CA ASP A 215 9.67 -8.68 23.03
C ASP A 215 8.74 -9.60 22.21
N TYR A 216 9.32 -10.03 21.09
CA TYR A 216 8.80 -10.81 19.98
C TYR A 216 8.15 -12.17 20.33
N VAL A 217 8.15 -12.68 21.55
CA VAL A 217 7.99 -14.14 21.73
C VAL A 217 6.57 -14.62 22.11
N PHE A 218 5.62 -13.76 22.52
CA PHE A 218 4.64 -14.24 23.51
C PHE A 218 3.25 -14.81 23.05
N LEU A 219 2.32 -14.18 22.29
CA LEU A 219 0.88 -14.38 22.68
C LEU A 219 -0.30 -14.85 21.77
N GLY A 220 -0.18 -15.26 20.50
CA GLY A 220 -1.25 -16.07 19.85
C GLY A 220 -2.73 -15.59 19.97
N TYR A 221 -3.07 -14.40 19.47
CA TYR A 221 -4.32 -13.66 19.76
C TYR A 221 -5.59 -14.06 18.99
N GLY A 222 -6.12 -15.28 19.19
CA GLY A 222 -7.57 -15.60 19.10
C GLY A 222 -8.31 -15.45 17.75
N LEU A 223 -9.49 -16.07 17.63
CA LEU A 223 -10.22 -16.23 16.34
C LEU A 223 -11.77 -16.10 16.43
N SER A 224 -12.35 -15.31 17.35
CA SER A 224 -13.82 -15.16 17.45
C SER A 224 -14.33 -13.72 17.69
N PRO A 225 -15.58 -13.41 17.30
CA PRO A 225 -16.24 -12.13 17.60
C PRO A 225 -16.30 -11.79 19.10
N GLU A 226 -16.47 -12.78 19.96
CA GLU A 226 -16.51 -12.62 21.42
C GLU A 226 -15.14 -12.20 21.96
N LYS A 227 -14.06 -12.78 21.42
CA LYS A 227 -12.69 -12.37 21.78
C LYS A 227 -12.38 -10.96 21.27
N PHE A 228 -12.82 -10.63 20.05
CA PHE A 228 -12.71 -9.29 19.50
C PHE A 228 -13.41 -8.24 20.39
N ARG A 229 -14.63 -8.52 20.87
CA ARG A 229 -15.38 -7.65 21.79
C ARG A 229 -14.64 -7.38 23.11
N ILE A 230 -13.91 -8.36 23.64
CA ILE A 230 -13.09 -8.21 24.85
C ILE A 230 -11.84 -7.35 24.58
N ASP A 231 -11.29 -7.46 23.38
CA ASP A 231 -10.03 -6.83 23.01
C ASP A 231 -10.20 -5.35 22.60
N VAL A 232 -11.37 -4.94 22.10
CA VAL A 232 -11.63 -3.52 21.70
C VAL A 232 -11.39 -2.55 22.86
N PRO A 233 -12.00 -2.69 24.05
CA PRO A 233 -11.83 -1.71 25.14
C PRO A 233 -10.40 -1.62 25.64
N ARG A 234 -9.66 -2.74 25.62
CA ARG A 234 -8.24 -2.78 26.00
C ARG A 234 -7.37 -2.03 25.01
N ALA A 235 -7.61 -2.22 23.70
CA ALA A 235 -6.92 -1.47 22.66
C ALA A 235 -7.19 0.04 22.75
N LEU A 236 -8.44 0.42 23.02
CA LEU A 236 -8.83 1.83 23.20
C LEU A 236 -8.14 2.45 24.42
N ASP A 237 -8.18 1.79 25.58
CA ASP A 237 -7.55 2.28 26.81
C ASP A 237 -6.03 2.47 26.63
N MET A 238 -5.35 1.53 25.96
CA MET A 238 -3.92 1.67 25.65
C MET A 238 -3.64 2.88 24.74
N MET A 239 -4.44 3.04 23.68
CA MET A 239 -4.28 4.17 22.75
C MET A 239 -4.57 5.51 23.43
N GLU A 240 -5.65 5.60 24.23
CA GLU A 240 -6.01 6.80 24.98
C GLU A 240 -4.93 7.18 26.00
N LYS A 241 -4.35 6.19 26.70
CA LYS A 241 -3.22 6.43 27.60
C LYS A 241 -2.00 6.99 26.86
N CYS A 242 -1.67 6.47 25.68
CA CYS A 242 -0.59 7.03 24.86
C CYS A 242 -0.90 8.47 24.42
N LEU A 243 -2.10 8.72 23.89
CA LEU A 243 -2.50 10.03 23.35
C LEU A 243 -2.59 11.14 24.41
N LYS A 244 -2.67 10.79 25.70
CA LYS A 244 -2.62 11.78 26.80
C LYS A 244 -1.25 12.42 26.98
N ILE A 245 -0.17 11.75 26.58
CA ILE A 245 1.21 12.18 26.85
C ILE A 245 2.04 12.36 25.58
N ASN A 246 1.62 11.73 24.48
CA ASN A 246 2.33 11.73 23.21
C ASN A 246 1.44 12.26 22.08
N THR A 247 2.08 12.72 21.01
CA THR A 247 1.36 13.09 19.77
C THR A 247 0.74 11.86 19.11
N THR A 248 -0.32 12.05 18.31
CA THR A 248 -0.92 10.99 17.50
C THR A 248 0.09 10.24 16.65
N ARG A 249 1.04 10.99 16.06
CA ARG A 249 2.13 10.42 15.25
C ARG A 249 2.98 9.44 16.08
N GLN A 250 3.43 9.86 17.26
CA GLN A 250 4.22 9.00 18.16
C GLN A 250 3.47 7.73 18.54
N CYS A 251 2.18 7.83 18.90
CA CYS A 251 1.40 6.64 19.25
C CYS A 251 1.22 5.68 18.06
N VAL A 252 0.80 6.19 16.89
CA VAL A 252 0.53 5.37 15.70
C VAL A 252 1.77 4.67 15.17
N PHE A 253 2.92 5.34 15.17
CA PHE A 253 4.19 4.76 14.68
C PHE A 253 4.99 4.06 15.78
N SER A 254 4.51 4.07 17.03
CA SER A 254 5.20 3.36 18.11
C SER A 254 5.15 1.85 17.87
N ASN A 255 6.29 1.20 18.08
CA ASN A 255 6.33 -0.25 18.08
C ASN A 255 5.50 -0.84 19.23
N ASP A 256 5.36 -0.13 20.36
CA ASP A 256 4.50 -0.52 21.49
C ASP A 256 3.03 -0.68 21.06
N THR A 257 2.48 0.34 20.41
CA THR A 257 1.11 0.28 19.88
C THR A 257 0.97 -0.81 18.82
N TYR A 258 1.97 -0.99 17.96
CA TYR A 258 1.92 -2.04 16.95
C TYR A 258 1.91 -3.46 17.55
N VAL A 259 2.73 -3.69 18.57
CA VAL A 259 2.97 -5.01 19.16
C VAL A 259 1.91 -5.36 20.21
N ASN A 260 1.58 -4.41 21.08
CA ASN A 260 0.84 -4.69 22.31
C ASN A 260 -0.66 -4.41 22.19
N LEU A 261 -1.10 -3.71 21.14
CA LEU A 261 -2.53 -3.57 20.94
C LEU A 261 -3.16 -4.96 20.67
N PRO A 262 -4.22 -5.33 21.40
CA PRO A 262 -4.89 -6.62 21.20
C PRO A 262 -5.64 -6.69 19.85
N MET A 263 -5.72 -5.57 19.13
CA MET A 263 -6.07 -5.48 17.70
C MET A 263 -5.42 -4.26 17.05
N ARG A 264 -5.17 -4.31 15.74
CA ARG A 264 -4.45 -3.24 15.01
C ARG A 264 -5.32 -2.00 14.70
N LEU A 265 -5.88 -1.39 15.74
CA LEU A 265 -6.75 -0.23 15.66
C LEU A 265 -6.07 0.97 14.98
N HIS A 266 -4.79 1.19 15.25
CA HIS A 266 -4.00 2.28 14.69
C HIS A 266 -3.90 2.27 13.16
N ILE A 267 -3.99 1.11 12.48
CA ILE A 267 -3.92 1.02 11.02
C ILE A 267 -5.15 1.65 10.35
N GLY A 268 -6.29 1.70 11.05
CA GLY A 268 -7.50 2.38 10.57
C GLY A 268 -7.41 3.91 10.60
N MET A 269 -6.33 4.48 11.14
CA MET A 269 -6.12 5.93 11.26
C MET A 269 -5.51 6.50 9.96
N TYR A 270 -6.22 6.33 8.85
CA TYR A 270 -5.69 6.59 7.49
C TYR A 270 -5.15 8.00 7.29
N SER A 271 -5.74 9.02 7.94
CA SER A 271 -5.28 10.40 7.82
C SER A 271 -3.82 10.58 8.28
N VAL A 272 -3.38 9.81 9.27
CA VAL A 272 -2.02 9.86 9.82
C VAL A 272 -1.01 9.39 8.77
N PHE A 273 -1.27 8.26 8.12
CA PHE A 273 -0.40 7.73 7.07
C PHE A 273 -0.47 8.56 5.79
N MET A 274 -1.66 9.02 5.40
CA MET A 274 -1.83 9.82 4.19
C MET A 274 -1.05 11.13 4.24
N LYS A 275 -0.93 11.76 5.41
CA LYS A 275 -0.08 12.95 5.57
C LYS A 275 1.40 12.67 5.30
N GLU A 276 1.94 11.55 5.79
CA GLU A 276 3.35 11.19 5.53
C GLU A 276 3.59 10.94 4.03
N TRP A 277 2.65 10.28 3.36
CA TRP A 277 2.71 10.04 1.92
C TRP A 277 2.60 11.34 1.10
N LEU A 278 1.66 12.22 1.44
CA LEU A 278 1.46 13.51 0.74
C LEU A 278 2.56 14.53 1.02
N ALA A 279 3.32 14.38 2.11
CA ALA A 279 4.48 15.20 2.40
C ALA A 279 5.66 14.92 1.44
N VAL A 280 5.68 13.74 0.82
CA VAL A 280 6.76 13.30 -0.09
C VAL A 280 6.30 13.26 -1.54
N PHE A 281 5.05 12.88 -1.78
CA PHE A 281 4.51 12.71 -3.13
C PHE A 281 3.29 13.60 -3.36
N PRO A 282 3.20 14.27 -4.53
CA PRO A 282 2.06 15.11 -4.83
C PRO A 282 0.77 14.30 -4.97
N ARG A 283 -0.37 14.92 -4.65
CA ARG A 283 -1.69 14.29 -4.55
C ARG A 283 -2.17 13.63 -5.86
N ASP A 284 -1.76 14.17 -7.00
CA ASP A 284 -2.10 13.68 -8.34
C ASP A 284 -1.46 12.31 -8.66
N ARG A 285 -0.46 11.88 -7.89
CA ARG A 285 0.14 10.54 -7.98
C ARG A 285 -0.60 9.47 -7.23
N PHE A 286 -1.71 9.82 -6.58
CA PHE A 286 -2.56 8.88 -5.85
C PHE A 286 -3.93 8.77 -6.48
N TYR A 287 -4.36 7.53 -6.73
CA TYR A 287 -5.74 7.19 -6.94
C TYR A 287 -6.26 6.46 -5.70
N ILE A 288 -7.13 7.14 -4.96
CA ILE A 288 -7.66 6.68 -3.67
C ILE A 288 -9.14 6.40 -3.87
N LEU A 289 -9.58 5.20 -3.49
CA LEU A 289 -10.96 4.76 -3.67
C LEU A 289 -11.48 4.09 -2.41
N ARG A 290 -12.77 4.23 -2.14
CA ARG A 290 -13.47 3.47 -1.10
C ARG A 290 -13.85 2.10 -1.63
N THR A 291 -13.65 1.07 -0.84
CA THR A 291 -13.95 -0.31 -1.22
C THR A 291 -15.45 -0.47 -1.52
N GLU A 292 -16.31 0.26 -0.81
CA GLU A 292 -17.76 0.23 -0.99
C GLU A 292 -18.16 0.80 -2.37
N ASP A 293 -17.56 1.92 -2.78
CA ASP A 293 -17.80 2.52 -4.10
C ASP A 293 -17.30 1.62 -5.22
N TYR A 294 -16.12 1.03 -5.02
CA TYR A 294 -15.56 0.06 -5.95
C TYR A 294 -16.44 -1.17 -6.13
N GLN A 295 -17.01 -1.69 -5.04
CA GLN A 295 -17.94 -2.82 -5.12
C GLN A 295 -19.25 -2.43 -5.80
N ALA A 296 -19.76 -1.23 -5.52
CA ALA A 296 -21.00 -0.73 -6.12
C ALA A 296 -20.86 -0.45 -7.63
N ASN A 297 -19.69 0.00 -8.09
CA ASN A 297 -19.46 0.37 -9.49
C ASN A 297 -18.07 -0.07 -10.01
N MET A 298 -17.81 -1.37 -9.93
CA MET A 298 -16.50 -1.95 -10.25
C MET A 298 -16.01 -1.63 -11.66
N LYS A 299 -16.90 -1.71 -12.65
CA LYS A 299 -16.59 -1.47 -14.06
C LYS A 299 -16.00 -0.07 -14.26
N GLU A 300 -16.67 0.93 -13.69
CA GLU A 300 -16.25 2.33 -13.82
C GLU A 300 -14.95 2.62 -13.06
N HIS A 301 -14.79 2.09 -11.85
CA HIS A 301 -13.53 2.24 -11.13
C HIS A 301 -12.35 1.56 -11.84
N LEU A 302 -12.55 0.40 -12.49
CA LEU A 302 -11.51 -0.21 -13.32
C LEU A 302 -11.13 0.68 -14.50
N ARG A 303 -12.09 1.31 -15.19
CA ARG A 303 -11.78 2.29 -16.25
C ARG A 303 -10.94 3.45 -15.73
N ARG A 304 -11.32 4.01 -14.59
CA ARG A 304 -10.58 5.12 -13.94
C ARG A 304 -9.17 4.70 -13.54
N ILE A 305 -8.99 3.47 -13.04
CA ILE A 305 -7.67 2.92 -12.72
C ILE A 305 -6.82 2.75 -13.97
N TYR A 306 -7.36 2.21 -15.06
CA TYR A 306 -6.61 2.07 -16.31
C TYR A 306 -6.21 3.42 -16.89
N LYS A 307 -7.10 4.41 -16.84
CA LYS A 307 -6.79 5.80 -17.19
C LYS A 307 -5.69 6.39 -16.29
N PHE A 308 -5.76 6.16 -14.98
CA PHE A 308 -4.76 6.63 -14.03
C PHE A 308 -3.38 5.97 -14.24
N LEU A 309 -3.36 4.69 -14.59
CA LEU A 309 -2.15 3.95 -14.95
C LEU A 309 -1.67 4.23 -16.38
N ASP A 310 -2.35 5.12 -17.10
CA ASP A 310 -2.05 5.46 -18.49
C ASP A 310 -1.93 4.20 -19.38
N VAL A 311 -2.78 3.18 -19.16
CA VAL A 311 -2.86 2.03 -20.07
C VAL A 311 -4.08 2.19 -20.99
N GLU A 312 -3.98 1.61 -22.18
CA GLU A 312 -5.05 1.62 -23.18
C GLU A 312 -6.41 1.23 -22.56
N PRO A 313 -7.50 1.94 -22.87
CA PRO A 313 -8.81 1.59 -22.35
C PRO A 313 -9.27 0.24 -22.91
N LEU A 314 -9.87 -0.57 -22.03
CA LEU A 314 -10.51 -1.82 -22.45
C LEU A 314 -11.91 -1.57 -23.00
N SER A 315 -12.32 -2.44 -23.92
CA SER A 315 -13.72 -2.50 -24.36
C SER A 315 -14.66 -2.84 -23.20
N ASP A 316 -15.92 -2.43 -23.33
CA ASP A 316 -16.96 -2.74 -22.34
C ASP A 316 -17.13 -4.24 -22.12
N LYS A 317 -17.02 -5.03 -23.20
CA LYS A 317 -17.06 -6.50 -23.14
C LYS A 317 -15.93 -7.06 -22.29
N SER A 318 -14.69 -6.62 -22.53
CA SER A 318 -13.52 -7.06 -21.76
C SER A 318 -13.63 -6.67 -20.29
N LEU A 319 -14.17 -5.49 -19.99
CA LEU A 319 -14.42 -5.06 -18.62
C LEU A 319 -15.50 -5.91 -17.94
N ASP A 320 -16.59 -6.23 -18.63
CA ASP A 320 -17.66 -7.10 -18.10
C ASP A 320 -17.12 -8.51 -17.80
N GLU A 321 -16.27 -9.05 -18.66
CA GLU A 321 -15.56 -10.32 -18.41
C GLU A 321 -14.71 -10.26 -17.15
N ILE A 322 -14.03 -9.14 -16.88
CA ILE A 322 -13.20 -8.94 -15.69
C ILE A 322 -14.08 -8.80 -14.43
N VAL A 323 -15.14 -8.01 -14.48
CA VAL A 323 -16.04 -7.75 -13.35
C VAL A 323 -16.76 -9.03 -12.92
N ASN A 324 -17.18 -9.86 -13.88
CA ASN A 324 -17.88 -11.12 -13.60
C ASN A 324 -16.99 -12.24 -13.05
N LYS A 325 -15.66 -12.05 -12.97
CA LYS A 325 -14.77 -13.04 -12.34
C LYS A 325 -15.07 -13.20 -10.86
N THR A 326 -14.96 -14.43 -10.39
CA THR A 326 -15.10 -14.76 -8.96
C THR A 326 -14.01 -14.07 -8.15
N ARG A 327 -14.41 -13.61 -6.96
CA ARG A 327 -13.50 -12.93 -6.04
C ARG A 327 -12.32 -13.83 -5.67
N ARG A 328 -11.09 -13.34 -5.78
CA ARG A 328 -9.91 -14.08 -5.33
C ARG A 328 -9.66 -13.94 -3.83
N HIS A 329 -9.04 -14.96 -3.23
CA HIS A 329 -8.64 -15.01 -1.81
C HIS A 329 -9.78 -14.79 -0.81
N VAL A 330 -10.92 -15.48 -1.03
CA VAL A 330 -12.02 -15.53 -0.06
C VAL A 330 -11.58 -16.31 1.17
N THR A 331 -11.62 -15.68 2.35
CA THR A 331 -11.34 -16.36 3.61
C THR A 331 -12.57 -17.16 4.03
N GLN A 332 -12.54 -18.50 3.88
CA GLN A 332 -13.70 -19.35 4.14
C GLN A 332 -14.26 -19.20 5.55
N ARG A 333 -13.39 -18.98 6.55
CA ARG A 333 -13.77 -18.71 7.94
C ARG A 333 -14.64 -17.45 8.10
N LYS A 334 -14.56 -16.49 7.18
CA LYS A 334 -15.38 -15.26 7.20
C LYS A 334 -16.78 -15.46 6.62
N VAL A 335 -17.03 -16.54 5.88
CA VAL A 335 -18.32 -16.77 5.21
C VAL A 335 -19.44 -17.02 6.23
N ASN A 336 -19.10 -17.54 7.41
CA ASN A 336 -20.05 -17.89 8.47
C ASN A 336 -19.94 -16.99 9.71
N LEU A 337 -19.18 -15.88 9.64
CA LEU A 337 -19.09 -14.94 10.77
C LEU A 337 -20.35 -14.06 10.82
N THR A 338 -20.89 -13.87 12.02
CA THR A 338 -21.95 -12.90 12.29
C THR A 338 -21.38 -11.47 12.27
N ASP A 339 -22.27 -10.51 12.06
CA ASP A 339 -21.91 -9.09 12.06
C ASP A 339 -21.36 -8.64 13.42
N MET A 340 -20.57 -7.56 13.37
CA MET A 340 -20.08 -6.87 14.57
C MET A 340 -21.26 -6.37 15.42
N TYR A 341 -21.17 -6.55 16.74
CA TYR A 341 -22.16 -6.04 17.67
C TYR A 341 -22.35 -4.51 17.55
N PRO A 342 -23.58 -3.99 17.65
CA PRO A 342 -23.87 -2.57 17.48
C PRO A 342 -23.10 -1.65 18.44
N ASP A 343 -22.94 -2.05 19.71
CA ASP A 343 -22.18 -1.33 20.73
C ASP A 343 -20.70 -1.16 20.36
N THR A 344 -20.11 -2.23 19.83
CA THR A 344 -18.72 -2.28 19.36
C THR A 344 -18.55 -1.36 18.15
N ARG A 345 -19.53 -1.35 17.24
CA ARG A 345 -19.54 -0.45 16.09
C ARG A 345 -19.59 1.00 16.54
N GLU A 346 -20.47 1.36 17.47
CA GLU A 346 -20.61 2.73 17.97
C GLU A 346 -19.29 3.23 18.58
N LEU A 347 -18.65 2.41 19.42
CA LEU A 347 -17.34 2.73 20.01
C LEU A 347 -16.28 3.00 18.95
N LEU A 348 -16.18 2.14 17.93
CA LEU A 348 -15.19 2.28 16.85
C LEU A 348 -15.50 3.50 15.96
N THR A 349 -16.77 3.74 15.64
CA THR A 349 -17.19 4.94 14.90
C THR A 349 -16.80 6.21 15.64
N LYS A 350 -17.04 6.27 16.96
CA LYS A 350 -16.64 7.41 17.79
C LYS A 350 -15.13 7.60 17.80
N PHE A 351 -14.36 6.51 17.96
CA PHE A 351 -12.90 6.54 17.96
C PHE A 351 -12.31 7.03 16.62
N TYR A 352 -12.83 6.55 15.48
CA TYR A 352 -12.30 6.92 14.16
C TYR A 352 -12.80 8.26 13.64
N SER A 353 -13.92 8.77 14.15
CA SER A 353 -14.56 10.03 13.75
C SER A 353 -13.61 11.22 13.53
N PRO A 354 -12.67 11.55 14.45
CA PRO A 354 -11.71 12.64 14.22
C PRO A 354 -10.78 12.39 13.02
N TYR A 355 -10.31 11.16 12.84
CA TYR A 355 -9.41 10.80 11.74
C TYR A 355 -10.14 10.73 10.40
N ASN A 356 -11.41 10.31 10.39
CA ASN A 356 -12.27 10.34 9.20
C ASN A 356 -12.55 11.78 8.75
N ARG A 357 -12.86 12.69 9.67
CA ARG A 357 -12.99 14.13 9.37
C ARG A 357 -11.71 14.71 8.78
N GLU A 358 -10.57 14.35 9.36
CA GLU A 358 -9.29 14.81 8.87
C GLU A 358 -8.97 14.24 7.48
N LEU A 359 -9.22 12.96 7.25
CA LEU A 359 -9.03 12.31 5.96
C LEU A 359 -9.92 12.94 4.89
N ALA A 360 -11.21 13.14 5.17
CA ALA A 360 -12.15 13.80 4.26
C ALA A 360 -11.67 15.21 3.89
N LYS A 361 -11.10 15.94 4.83
CA LYS A 361 -10.51 17.26 4.58
C LYS A 361 -9.25 17.18 3.70
N ILE A 362 -8.33 16.24 3.97
CA ILE A 362 -7.09 16.05 3.19
C ILE A 362 -7.40 15.61 1.77
N LEU A 363 -8.42 14.77 1.59
CA LEU A 363 -8.82 14.23 0.30
C LEU A 363 -9.83 15.10 -0.44
N GLU A 364 -10.34 16.14 0.22
CA GLU A 364 -11.41 17.01 -0.27
C GLU A 364 -12.64 16.22 -0.72
N ASP A 365 -12.97 15.16 0.02
CA ASP A 365 -14.05 14.23 -0.32
C ASP A 365 -14.84 13.85 0.95
N PRO A 366 -16.10 14.33 1.10
CA PRO A 366 -16.94 14.05 2.26
C PRO A 366 -17.34 12.57 2.35
N GLY A 367 -17.16 11.78 1.29
CA GLY A 367 -17.37 10.34 1.31
C GLY A 367 -16.50 9.61 2.35
N TYR A 368 -15.35 10.18 2.72
CA TYR A 368 -14.48 9.66 3.77
C TYR A 368 -14.91 10.05 5.20
N LEU A 369 -16.09 10.65 5.37
CA LEU A 369 -16.71 10.79 6.70
C LEU A 369 -17.40 9.48 7.14
N TRP A 370 -17.79 8.62 6.19
CA TRP A 370 -18.57 7.39 6.42
C TRP A 370 -19.80 7.60 7.32
N THR A 371 -20.56 8.67 7.05
CA THR A 371 -21.81 9.03 7.75
C THR A 371 -23.06 8.36 7.17
N SER A 372 -22.91 7.60 6.09
CA SER A 372 -23.97 6.94 5.33
C SER A 372 -24.17 5.48 5.70
#